data_AF-A0A0F9NJE1-F1
#
_entry.id   AF-A0A0F9NJE1-F1
#
_cell.length_a   1.000
_cell.length_b   1.000
_cell.length_c   1.000
_cell.angle_alpha   90.00
_cell.angle_beta   90.00
_cell.angle_gamma   90.00
#
_symmetry.space_group_name_H-M   'P 1'
#
loop_
_entity.id
_entity.type
_entity.pdbx_description
1 polymer ?
#
loop_
_entity_poly.entity_id
_entity_poly.type
_entity_poly.pdbx_seq_one_letter_code
_entity_poly.pdbx_strand_id
1 'polypeptide(L)'
;MKQYLDKLREVFETKEHYIQIRHNMDNGFPLITTKEIDWDLVILRTLDELNNPLTITMANGEIFLQVNKTHEDIFFDTPISLAVHSLILYLIAHRMKMKPKEIIYTVENAYIDTIHNEHVEEQLSRYYRALPEIWINPEKDEQFKISDIRLLGYISHRPFN
;
A
#
# COMPACT_ATOMS: atom_id res chain seq x y z
N MET A 1 9.47 -1.14 -1.64
CA MET A 1 10.10 -1.43 -0.33
C MET A 1 11.30 -0.54 -0.04
N LYS A 2 12.43 -0.65 -0.75
CA LYS A 2 13.61 0.20 -0.49
C LYS A 2 13.29 1.71 -0.45
N GLN A 3 12.58 2.21 -1.47
CA GLN A 3 12.12 3.61 -1.51
C GLN A 3 11.35 4.02 -0.25
N TYR A 4 10.45 3.16 0.25
CA TYR A 4 9.69 3.45 1.46
C TYR A 4 10.59 3.49 2.69
N LEU A 5 11.51 2.54 2.86
CA LEU A 5 12.42 2.51 4.00
C LEU A 5 13.37 3.72 4.02
N ASP A 6 13.81 4.19 2.84
CA ASP A 6 14.60 5.41 2.72
C ASP A 6 13.78 6.63 3.15
N LYS A 7 12.52 6.75 2.72
CA LYS A 7 11.60 7.81 3.17
C LYS A 7 11.27 7.74 4.66
N LEU A 8 11.07 6.54 5.21
CA LEU A 8 10.88 6.34 6.64
C LEU A 8 12.08 6.84 7.44
N ARG A 9 13.30 6.53 6.99
CA ARG A 9 14.54 7.00 7.62
C ARG A 9 14.65 8.53 7.56
N GLU A 10 14.36 9.13 6.42
CA GLU A 10 14.35 10.60 6.27
C GLU A 10 13.39 11.26 7.27
N VAL A 11 12.12 10.82 7.33
CA VAL A 11 11.14 11.38 8.28
C VAL A 11 11.61 11.19 9.73
N PHE A 12 12.20 10.02 10.05
CA PHE A 12 12.63 9.68 11.39
C PHE A 12 13.86 10.47 11.86
N GLU A 13 14.85 10.67 10.99
CA GLU A 13 16.14 11.30 11.35
C GLU A 13 16.15 12.81 11.10
N THR A 14 15.61 13.27 9.96
CA THR A 14 15.75 14.66 9.52
C THR A 14 14.48 15.50 9.72
N LYS A 15 13.38 14.86 10.13
CA LYS A 15 12.04 15.47 10.19
C LYS A 15 11.60 16.04 8.84
N GLU A 16 11.97 15.38 7.75
CA GLU A 16 11.34 15.63 6.46
C GLU A 16 9.84 15.37 6.60
N HIS A 17 9.00 16.27 6.07
CA HIS A 17 7.55 16.14 6.18
C HIS A 17 6.90 15.75 4.84
N TYR A 18 7.58 15.96 3.72
CA TYR A 18 7.04 15.62 2.41
C TYR A 18 7.57 14.27 1.94
N ILE A 19 6.68 13.34 1.61
CA ILE A 19 7.07 12.08 0.97
C ILE A 19 6.26 11.83 -0.30
N GLN A 20 6.92 11.19 -1.27
CA GLN A 20 6.27 10.61 -2.43
C GLN A 20 6.82 9.21 -2.68
N ILE A 21 5.91 8.25 -2.80
CA ILE A 21 6.18 6.85 -3.15
C ILE A 21 5.55 6.60 -4.51
N ARG A 22 6.31 6.00 -5.42
CA ARG A 22 5.81 5.59 -6.74
C ARG A 22 6.03 4.09 -6.87
N HIS A 23 4.94 3.35 -7.07
CA HIS A 23 5.02 1.91 -7.14
C HIS A 23 4.41 1.39 -8.43
N ASN A 24 5.24 0.74 -9.25
CA ASN A 24 4.80 0.01 -10.43
C ASN A 24 4.26 -1.36 -10.00
N MET A 25 3.00 -1.62 -10.34
CA MET A 25 2.25 -2.83 -9.96
C MET A 25 2.80 -4.11 -10.62
N ASP A 26 3.62 -3.98 -11.67
CA ASP A 26 4.37 -5.09 -12.27
C ASP A 26 5.42 -5.69 -11.29
N ASN A 27 5.79 -4.97 -10.24
CA ASN A 27 6.78 -5.40 -9.25
C ASN A 27 6.17 -6.19 -8.06
N GLY A 28 4.89 -6.51 -8.12
CA GLY A 28 4.14 -7.15 -7.03
C GLY A 28 3.30 -6.17 -6.22
N PHE A 29 2.50 -6.70 -5.28
CA PHE A 29 1.58 -5.93 -4.46
C PHE A 29 2.33 -5.22 -3.31
N PRO A 30 2.18 -3.88 -3.14
CA PRO A 30 3.04 -3.09 -2.26
C PRO A 30 2.66 -3.16 -0.78
N LEU A 31 2.94 -4.29 -0.12
CA LEU A 31 3.00 -4.36 1.34
C LEU A 31 4.33 -3.79 1.81
N ILE A 32 4.38 -2.48 2.00
CA ILE A 32 5.60 -1.72 2.33
C ILE A 32 5.86 -1.64 3.83
N THR A 33 5.85 -2.77 4.52
CA THR A 33 6.30 -2.89 5.92
C THR A 33 6.99 -4.24 6.09
N THR A 34 7.81 -4.39 7.13
CA THR A 34 8.46 -5.67 7.43
C THR A 34 7.60 -6.57 8.31
N LYS A 35 6.64 -6.02 9.07
CA LYS A 35 5.71 -6.80 9.89
C LYS A 35 4.57 -7.39 9.06
N GLU A 36 3.90 -8.37 9.66
CA GLU A 36 2.63 -8.87 9.16
C GLU A 36 1.56 -7.77 9.12
N ILE A 37 0.80 -7.73 8.02
CA ILE A 37 -0.41 -6.95 7.83
C ILE A 37 -1.58 -7.92 7.83
N ASP A 38 -2.60 -7.60 8.63
CA ASP A 38 -3.89 -8.27 8.58
C ASP A 38 -4.54 -8.02 7.21
N TRP A 39 -4.52 -9.06 6.37
CA TRP A 39 -4.98 -8.99 5.00
C TRP A 39 -6.50 -8.81 4.89
N ASP A 40 -7.26 -9.43 5.79
CA ASP A 40 -8.71 -9.31 5.81
C ASP A 40 -9.11 -7.87 6.14
N LEU A 41 -8.39 -7.22 7.06
CA LEU A 41 -8.57 -5.80 7.35
C LEU A 41 -8.30 -4.92 6.13
N VAL A 42 -7.26 -5.22 5.33
CA VAL A 42 -6.98 -4.47 4.09
C VAL A 42 -8.14 -4.61 3.12
N ILE A 43 -8.64 -5.84 2.91
CA ILE A 43 -9.78 -6.07 2.01
C ILE A 43 -11.01 -5.30 2.48
N LEU A 44 -11.37 -5.43 3.76
CA LEU A 44 -12.55 -4.75 4.32
C LEU A 44 -12.45 -3.23 4.15
N ARG A 45 -11.31 -2.63 4.50
CA ARG A 45 -11.07 -1.20 4.29
C ARG A 45 -11.13 -0.80 2.83
N THR A 46 -10.56 -1.59 1.92
CA THR A 46 -10.67 -1.34 0.48
C THR A 46 -12.12 -1.30 0.03
N LEU A 47 -12.95 -2.25 0.46
CA LEU A 47 -14.36 -2.29 0.07
C LEU A 47 -15.15 -1.07 0.57
N ASP A 48 -14.82 -0.58 1.77
CA ASP A 48 -15.42 0.63 2.33
C ASP A 48 -14.96 1.91 1.59
N GLU A 49 -13.67 1.99 1.27
CA GLU A 49 -13.02 3.14 0.62
C GLU A 49 -13.35 3.28 -0.88
N LEU A 50 -13.88 2.24 -1.53
CA LEU A 50 -14.24 2.27 -2.96
C LEU A 50 -15.24 3.38 -3.33
N ASN A 51 -16.00 3.91 -2.36
CA ASN A 51 -16.97 4.96 -2.59
C ASN A 51 -16.40 6.39 -2.48
N ASN A 52 -15.13 6.52 -2.10
CA ASN A 52 -14.49 7.82 -1.97
C ASN A 52 -13.96 8.35 -3.31
N PRO A 53 -13.85 9.69 -3.48
CA PRO A 53 -13.28 10.26 -4.70
C PRO A 53 -11.82 9.83 -4.92
N LEU A 54 -11.48 9.45 -6.15
CA LEU A 54 -10.14 9.00 -6.54
C LEU A 54 -9.66 9.75 -7.78
N THR A 55 -8.37 10.06 -7.84
CA THR A 55 -7.73 10.63 -9.04
C THR A 55 -7.16 9.49 -9.88
N ILE A 56 -7.87 9.14 -10.96
CA ILE A 56 -7.51 8.02 -11.84
C ILE A 56 -7.18 8.53 -13.23
N THR A 57 -6.08 8.04 -13.80
CA THR A 57 -5.74 8.25 -15.21
C THR A 57 -5.79 6.92 -15.95
N MET A 58 -6.34 6.93 -17.15
CA MET A 58 -6.42 5.78 -18.04
C MET A 58 -5.73 6.08 -19.36
N ALA A 59 -4.78 5.24 -19.74
CA ALA A 59 -4.05 5.40 -21.00
C ALA A 59 -3.56 4.04 -21.48
N ASN A 60 -3.65 3.76 -22.78
CA ASN A 60 -3.08 2.57 -23.42
C ASN A 60 -3.48 1.22 -22.77
N GLY A 61 -4.71 1.10 -22.26
CA GLY A 61 -5.17 -0.12 -21.57
C GLY A 61 -4.63 -0.28 -20.14
N GLU A 62 -3.95 0.74 -19.61
CA GLU A 62 -3.38 0.78 -18.26
C GLU A 62 -4.13 1.81 -17.39
N ILE A 63 -4.23 1.52 -16.08
CA ILE A 63 -4.81 2.40 -15.07
C ILE A 63 -3.73 2.85 -14.08
N PHE A 64 -3.75 4.13 -13.78
CA PHE A 64 -2.85 4.80 -12.84
C PHE A 64 -3.69 5.44 -11.74
N LEU A 65 -3.25 5.33 -10.49
CA LEU A 65 -3.91 5.95 -9.35
C LEU A 65 -2.99 6.98 -8.69
N GLN A 66 -3.51 8.17 -8.45
CA GLN A 66 -2.84 9.17 -7.62
C GLN A 66 -3.59 9.33 -6.29
N VAL A 67 -2.84 9.23 -5.20
CA VAL A 67 -3.32 9.45 -3.83
C VAL A 67 -2.50 10.56 -3.21
N ASN A 68 -3.18 11.60 -2.72
CA ASN A 68 -2.55 12.69 -1.98
C ASN A 68 -3.17 12.74 -0.58
N LYS A 69 -2.33 12.75 0.44
CA LYS A 69 -2.70 12.90 1.85
C LYS A 69 -2.12 14.19 2.40
N THR A 70 -2.89 14.94 3.17
CA THR A 70 -2.39 16.16 3.83
C THR A 70 -1.46 15.82 4.98
N HIS A 71 -1.79 14.81 5.80
CA HIS A 71 -0.95 14.34 6.89
C HIS A 71 -1.15 12.84 7.11
N GLU A 72 -0.11 12.12 7.53
CA GLU A 72 -0.19 10.68 7.82
C GLU A 72 1.00 10.21 8.65
N ASP A 73 0.79 9.24 9.56
CA ASP A 73 1.91 8.54 10.20
C ASP A 73 2.54 7.60 9.15
N ILE A 74 3.78 7.89 8.74
CA ILE A 74 4.46 7.13 7.68
C ILE A 74 4.79 5.70 8.11
N PHE A 75 4.92 5.45 9.40
CA PHE A 75 5.24 4.14 9.94
C PHE A 75 3.99 3.27 10.05
N PHE A 76 2.90 3.80 10.62
CA PHE A 76 1.71 3.03 10.93
C PHE A 76 0.65 3.06 9.83
N ASP A 77 0.27 4.27 9.38
CA ASP A 77 -0.86 4.47 8.48
C ASP A 77 -0.48 4.27 7.01
N THR A 78 0.66 4.82 6.58
CA THR A 78 1.09 4.77 5.17
C THR A 78 1.16 3.35 4.60
N PRO A 79 1.72 2.33 5.29
CA PRO A 79 1.73 0.97 4.74
C PRO A 79 0.34 0.38 4.50
N ILE A 80 -0.60 0.63 5.42
CA ILE A 80 -1.98 0.13 5.32
C ILE A 80 -2.72 0.91 4.22
N SER A 81 -2.63 2.23 4.23
CA SER A 81 -3.29 3.10 3.26
C SER A 81 -2.79 2.82 1.84
N LEU A 82 -1.47 2.66 1.63
CA LEU A 82 -0.94 2.31 0.32
C LEU A 82 -1.46 0.95 -0.16
N ALA A 83 -1.51 -0.05 0.71
CA ALA A 83 -2.04 -1.37 0.39
C ALA A 83 -3.52 -1.29 -0.01
N VAL A 84 -4.33 -0.56 0.75
CA VAL A 84 -5.76 -0.34 0.49
C VAL A 84 -5.99 0.31 -0.88
N HIS A 85 -5.29 1.40 -1.19
CA HIS A 85 -5.44 2.10 -2.47
C HIS A 85 -4.86 1.30 -3.65
N SER A 86 -3.80 0.52 -3.41
CA SER A 86 -3.26 -0.39 -4.41
C SER A 86 -4.24 -1.51 -4.74
N LEU A 87 -4.96 -2.04 -3.75
CA LEU A 87 -6.03 -3.01 -3.98
C LEU A 87 -7.22 -2.38 -4.70
N ILE A 88 -7.60 -1.14 -4.37
CA ILE A 88 -8.61 -0.38 -5.13
C ILE A 88 -8.23 -0.31 -6.62
N LEU A 89 -6.97 0.04 -6.93
CA LEU A 89 -6.48 0.08 -8.30
C LEU A 89 -6.61 -1.28 -9.00
N TYR A 90 -6.27 -2.38 -8.33
CA TYR A 90 -6.47 -3.73 -8.86
C TYR A 90 -7.95 -4.05 -9.14
N LEU A 91 -8.85 -3.74 -8.22
CA LEU A 91 -10.28 -4.02 -8.37
C LEU A 91 -10.92 -3.20 -9.49
N ILE A 92 -10.55 -1.92 -9.62
CA ILE A 92 -11.00 -1.07 -10.72
C ILE A 92 -10.46 -1.61 -12.05
N ALA A 93 -9.17 -1.90 -12.12
CA ALA A 93 -8.55 -2.45 -13.34
C ALA A 93 -9.18 -3.78 -13.76
N HIS A 94 -9.47 -4.66 -12.80
CA HIS A 94 -10.18 -5.93 -13.02
C HIS A 94 -11.56 -5.70 -13.65
N ARG A 95 -12.39 -4.84 -13.05
CA ARG A 95 -13.73 -4.51 -13.57
C ARG A 95 -13.67 -3.87 -14.96
N MET A 96 -12.66 -3.04 -15.20
CA MET A 96 -12.48 -2.35 -16.48
C MET A 96 -11.78 -3.21 -17.54
N LYS A 97 -11.34 -4.42 -17.18
CA LYS A 97 -10.53 -5.30 -18.05
C LYS A 97 -9.26 -4.61 -18.56
N MET A 98 -8.65 -3.82 -17.69
CA MET A 98 -7.42 -3.06 -17.92
C MET A 98 -6.33 -3.56 -16.99
N LYS A 99 -5.10 -3.13 -17.25
CA LYS A 99 -3.94 -3.47 -16.42
C LYS A 99 -3.71 -2.39 -15.35
N PRO A 100 -3.62 -2.73 -14.06
CA PRO A 100 -3.17 -1.77 -13.05
C PRO A 100 -1.67 -1.51 -13.25
N LYS A 101 -1.25 -0.24 -13.32
CA LYS A 101 0.11 0.11 -13.71
C LYS A 101 0.94 0.76 -12.63
N GLU A 102 0.52 1.92 -12.13
CA GLU A 102 1.29 2.64 -11.13
C GLU A 102 0.37 3.33 -10.13
N ILE A 103 0.79 3.32 -8.87
CA ILE A 103 0.25 4.20 -7.84
C ILE A 103 1.31 5.26 -7.48
N ILE A 104 0.87 6.52 -7.45
CA ILE A 104 1.65 7.66 -6.98
C ILE A 104 1.02 8.10 -5.65
N TYR A 105 1.73 7.87 -4.55
CA TYR A 105 1.26 8.14 -3.20
C TYR A 105 2.07 9.25 -2.56
N THR A 106 1.43 10.39 -2.32
CA THR A 106 2.06 11.60 -1.78
C THR A 106 1.47 11.90 -0.40
N VAL A 107 2.33 12.21 0.57
CA VAL A 107 1.92 12.76 1.87
C VAL A 107 2.64 14.10 2.07
N GLU A 108 1.87 15.17 2.26
CA GLU A 108 2.42 16.53 2.41
C GLU A 108 3.08 16.75 3.77
N ASN A 109 2.49 16.18 4.83
CA ASN A 109 2.98 16.24 6.20
C ASN A 109 3.02 14.84 6.84
N ALA A 110 3.97 14.03 6.39
CA ALA A 110 4.38 12.80 7.03
C ALA A 110 5.01 13.08 8.40
N TYR A 111 4.66 12.25 9.36
CA TYR A 111 5.22 12.27 10.70
C TYR A 111 5.34 10.85 11.24
N ILE A 112 6.00 10.71 12.39
CA ILE A 112 6.07 9.47 13.16
C ILE A 112 5.66 9.83 14.58
N ASP A 113 4.62 9.19 15.10
CA ASP A 113 4.28 9.33 16.52
C ASP A 113 5.43 8.78 17.38
N THR A 114 5.79 9.49 18.45
CA THR A 114 6.93 9.10 19.30
C THR A 114 6.73 7.76 19.98
N ILE A 115 5.48 7.29 20.14
CA ILE A 115 5.20 5.94 20.64
C ILE A 115 5.73 4.85 19.70
N HIS A 116 5.96 5.16 18.42
CA HIS A 116 6.41 4.21 17.40
C HIS A 116 7.94 4.16 17.24
N ASN A 117 8.72 4.98 17.94
CA ASN A 117 10.16 5.11 17.71
C ASN A 117 10.93 3.78 17.79
N GLU A 118 10.66 2.96 18.81
CA GLU A 118 11.31 1.65 18.96
C GLU A 118 10.95 0.69 17.81
N HIS A 119 9.70 0.74 17.34
CA HIS A 119 9.24 -0.11 16.24
C HIS A 119 9.75 0.37 14.88
N VAL A 120 9.98 1.67 14.71
CA VAL A 120 10.62 2.23 13.51
C VAL A 120 12.06 1.72 13.41
N GLU A 121 12.82 1.78 14.49
CA GLU A 121 14.18 1.24 14.55
C GLU A 121 14.20 -0.26 14.23
N GLU A 122 13.28 -1.02 14.83
CA GLU A 122 13.15 -2.45 14.52
C GLU A 122 12.83 -2.66 13.03
N GLN A 123 11.89 -1.91 12.45
CA GLN A 123 11.54 -1.99 11.03
C GLN A 123 12.74 -1.70 10.12
N LEU A 124 13.52 -0.66 10.43
CA LEU A 124 14.70 -0.27 9.66
C LEU A 124 15.84 -1.28 9.76
N SER A 125 15.90 -2.06 10.85
CA SER A 125 16.89 -3.13 11.05
C SER A 125 16.55 -4.44 10.34
N ARG A 126 15.26 -4.70 10.08
CA ARG A 126 14.78 -5.95 9.47
C ARG A 126 15.09 -6.00 7.97
N TYR A 127 15.60 -7.13 7.50
CA TYR A 127 15.67 -7.38 6.06
C TYR A 127 14.25 -7.46 5.49
N TYR A 128 14.00 -6.81 4.36
CA TYR A 128 12.72 -6.93 3.69
C TYR A 128 12.62 -8.20 2.84
N ARG A 129 11.40 -8.68 2.63
CA ARG A 129 11.10 -9.87 1.83
C ARG A 129 10.55 -9.46 0.46
N ALA A 130 10.46 -10.43 -0.45
CA ALA A 130 9.82 -10.23 -1.74
C ALA A 130 8.37 -9.77 -1.55
N LEU A 131 7.90 -8.90 -2.46
CA LEU A 131 6.50 -8.49 -2.46
C LEU A 131 5.63 -9.67 -2.92
N PRO A 132 4.44 -9.86 -2.32
CA PRO A 132 3.49 -10.87 -2.79
C PRO A 132 2.90 -10.48 -4.14
N GLU A 133 2.24 -11.43 -4.78
CA GLU A 133 1.34 -11.16 -5.89
C GLU A 133 -0.10 -11.11 -5.40
N ILE A 134 -0.97 -10.43 -6.15
CA ILE A 134 -2.41 -10.43 -5.88
C ILE A 134 -3.11 -11.40 -6.83
N TRP A 135 -4.04 -12.15 -6.28
CA TRP A 135 -5.00 -12.93 -7.05
C TRP A 135 -6.41 -12.42 -6.76
N ILE A 136 -7.16 -12.13 -7.82
CA ILE A 136 -8.57 -11.75 -7.76
C ILE A 136 -9.36 -12.81 -8.52
N ASN A 137 -10.49 -13.22 -7.97
CA ASN A 137 -11.38 -14.20 -8.58
C ASN A 137 -11.82 -13.73 -9.98
N PRO A 138 -11.44 -14.44 -11.06
CA PRO A 138 -11.74 -14.03 -12.43
C PRO A 138 -13.23 -14.10 -12.79
N GLU A 139 -14.03 -14.85 -12.03
CA GLU A 139 -15.47 -14.99 -12.26
C GLU A 139 -16.29 -13.89 -11.57
N LYS A 140 -15.63 -12.97 -10.85
CA LYS A 140 -16.28 -11.89 -10.09
C LYS A 140 -16.05 -10.54 -10.74
N ASP A 141 -17.14 -9.85 -11.05
CA ASP A 141 -17.10 -8.48 -11.60
C ASP A 141 -17.45 -7.40 -10.57
N GLU A 142 -18.20 -7.75 -9.52
CA GLU A 142 -18.64 -6.84 -8.46
C GLU A 142 -18.92 -7.57 -7.14
N GLN A 143 -19.14 -6.81 -6.05
CA GLN A 143 -19.47 -7.32 -4.72
C GLN A 143 -18.47 -8.39 -4.23
N PHE A 144 -17.18 -8.07 -4.28
CA PHE A 144 -16.11 -8.94 -3.83
C PHE A 144 -16.26 -9.29 -2.35
N LYS A 145 -15.96 -10.55 -2.01
CA LYS A 145 -15.79 -11.01 -0.63
C LYS A 145 -14.32 -11.21 -0.33
N ILE A 146 -13.99 -11.35 0.96
CA ILE A 146 -12.63 -11.68 1.41
C ILE A 146 -12.06 -12.89 0.66
N SER A 147 -12.86 -13.94 0.48
CA SER A 147 -12.43 -15.17 -0.21
C SER A 147 -12.08 -15.00 -1.69
N ASP A 148 -12.52 -13.91 -2.31
CA ASP A 148 -12.32 -13.61 -3.74
C ASP A 148 -10.98 -12.90 -4.01
N ILE A 149 -10.22 -12.53 -2.97
CA ILE A 149 -8.99 -11.76 -3.09
C ILE A 149 -7.91 -12.38 -2.19
N ARG A 150 -6.77 -12.75 -2.77
CA ARG A 150 -5.70 -13.45 -2.05
C ARG A 150 -4.34 -12.88 -2.35
N LEU A 151 -3.47 -12.87 -1.34
CA LEU A 151 -2.05 -12.66 -1.54
C LEU A 151 -1.36 -13.99 -1.81
N LEU A 152 -0.62 -14.07 -2.90
CA LEU A 152 0.20 -15.22 -3.26
C LEU A 152 1.64 -14.95 -2.86
N GLY A 153 2.28 -15.90 -2.19
CA GLY A 153 3.68 -15.78 -1.78
C GLY A 153 3.93 -14.71 -0.70
N TYR A 154 2.91 -14.36 0.10
CA TYR A 154 3.10 -13.41 1.20
C TYR A 154 3.91 -14.04 2.33
N ILE A 155 5.05 -13.42 2.63
CA ILE A 155 5.94 -13.85 3.71
C ILE A 155 6.36 -12.59 4.48
N SER A 156 6.12 -12.56 5.80
CA SER A 156 6.35 -11.40 6.67
C SER A 156 7.10 -11.77 7.94
N HIS A 157 7.75 -10.78 8.56
CA HIS A 157 8.23 -10.96 9.94
C HIS A 157 7.05 -10.89 10.90
N ARG A 158 7.25 -11.41 12.11
CA ARG A 158 6.28 -11.27 13.20
C ARG A 158 5.93 -9.80 13.47
N PRO A 159 4.76 -9.52 14.07
CA PRO A 159 4.43 -8.19 14.58
C PRO A 159 5.55 -7.58 15.45
N PHE A 160 5.56 -6.26 15.57
CA PHE A 160 6.43 -5.58 16.54
C PHE A 160 5.97 -5.93 17.97
N ASN A 161 6.91 -6.00 18.91
CA ASN A 161 6.63 -6.38 20.30
C ASN A 161 6.09 -5.20 21.12
#